data_AF-A0A1W2AI57-F1
#
_entry.id   AF-A0A1W2AI57-F1
#
_cell.length_a   1.000
_cell.length_b   1.000
_cell.length_c   1.000
_cell.angle_alpha   90.00
_cell.angle_beta   90.00
_cell.angle_gamma   90.00
#
_symmetry.space_group_name_H-M   'P 1'
#
loop_
_entity.id
_entity.type
_entity.pdbx_description
1 polymer ?
#
loop_
_entity_poly.entity_id
_entity_poly.type
_entity_poly.pdbx_seq_one_letter_code
_entity_poly.pdbx_strand_id
1 'polypeptide(L)'
;MTATARLSDRPSLVWRGDALIAVDQTLLPHEHRLITLSTVDAIVDAIRRLAIRGAPAIGVAGAFAVVISARRRSGPDAIRADAVRITAARPTAVNLTWAVQRVLTRLPEGPDAMLAEALTILHEDADITAAVADRTAEVVLELTTRRPLRILTHCNTGRFATTGVGTALGAIRSLADAGHVESVLATETRPLLQGARLTAYELAEAGIPCRVCVDSAAPAAIAAGVVDVVVVGADRVTANGSVANKIGTYSLALAAARSGVPFIVAAPESTLDAGTAITIEERDEEEVLNFVGGRITPPGAAAYNPAFDVTPADLVSAVVTELRVLAAGSAHRVAALARQLHARGWMDGTAGNLSVRLPGGQALITASGRSKGELTAADIVQMHAESGLPTRCPGPPLSAEASIHAALYRAFPDCGAVVHAHPPHTTAVAALAAEAGAVTFTDFEIIKGLGATSVVQVPVFTNWAEVPRIAAEISQRLTDRQGPPVLLIAHHGATAWGATLDEARNRLESLEALCQLHLLTDQR
;
A
#
# COMPACT_ATOMS: atom_id res chain seq x y z
N MET A 1 -31.04 -13.08 24.10
CA MET A 1 -29.83 -13.64 24.74
C MET A 1 -28.64 -13.00 24.04
N THR A 2 -28.02 -12.02 24.67
CA THR A 2 -26.88 -11.28 24.11
C THR A 2 -25.68 -12.22 23.99
N ALA A 3 -25.21 -12.45 22.78
CA ALA A 3 -23.98 -13.20 22.53
C ALA A 3 -22.84 -12.51 23.30
N THR A 4 -22.18 -13.23 24.21
CA THR A 4 -20.95 -12.76 24.86
C THR A 4 -19.92 -12.50 23.77
N ALA A 5 -19.60 -11.22 23.52
CA ALA A 5 -18.54 -10.82 22.60
C ALA A 5 -17.23 -11.55 22.96
N ARG A 6 -16.55 -12.11 21.95
CA ARG A 6 -15.27 -12.82 22.15
C ARG A 6 -14.26 -11.83 22.76
N LEU A 7 -13.29 -12.32 23.52
CA LEU A 7 -12.22 -11.45 24.06
C LEU A 7 -11.49 -10.68 22.95
N SER A 8 -11.35 -11.29 21.77
CA SER A 8 -10.80 -10.68 20.56
C SER A 8 -11.60 -9.49 20.02
N ASP A 9 -12.87 -9.36 20.37
CA ASP A 9 -13.76 -8.27 19.90
C ASP A 9 -13.86 -7.11 20.91
N ARG A 10 -13.18 -7.21 22.05
CA ARG A 10 -13.24 -6.17 23.08
C ARG A 10 -12.27 -5.04 22.74
N PRO A 11 -12.72 -3.77 22.81
CA PRO A 11 -11.86 -2.63 22.59
C PRO A 11 -10.77 -2.55 23.67
N SER A 12 -9.60 -2.04 23.28
CA SER A 12 -8.45 -1.86 24.17
C SER A 12 -8.63 -0.68 25.15
N LEU A 13 -9.53 0.25 24.83
CA LEU A 13 -9.86 1.45 25.59
C LEU A 13 -11.38 1.55 25.76
N VAL A 14 -11.83 1.72 27.01
CA VAL A 14 -13.25 1.88 27.35
C VAL A 14 -13.40 3.00 28.36
N TRP A 15 -14.24 3.99 28.04
CA TRP A 15 -14.67 4.98 29.02
C TRP A 15 -15.80 4.40 29.89
N ARG A 16 -15.63 4.43 31.23
CA ARG A 16 -16.66 3.94 32.17
C ARG A 16 -16.72 4.81 33.41
N GLY A 17 -17.90 5.38 33.68
CA GLY A 17 -18.10 6.34 34.77
C GLY A 17 -17.25 7.60 34.52
N ASP A 18 -16.21 7.78 35.33
CA ASP A 18 -15.27 8.90 35.28
C ASP A 18 -13.82 8.45 35.06
N ALA A 19 -13.62 7.28 34.46
CA ALA A 19 -12.30 6.71 34.25
C ALA A 19 -12.17 6.05 32.88
N LEU A 20 -10.93 6.07 32.37
CA LEU A 20 -10.52 5.31 31.21
C LEU A 20 -10.04 3.93 31.67
N ILE A 21 -10.67 2.88 31.18
CA ILE A 21 -10.23 1.50 31.37
C ILE A 21 -9.37 1.12 30.16
N ALA A 22 -8.18 0.60 30.42
CA ALA A 22 -7.26 0.16 29.37
C ALA A 22 -6.68 -1.22 29.71
N VAL A 23 -6.19 -1.94 28.69
CA VAL A 23 -5.34 -3.13 28.90
C VAL A 23 -3.91 -2.68 29.18
N ASP A 24 -3.28 -3.19 30.23
CA ASP A 24 -1.87 -2.94 30.49
C ASP A 24 -0.99 -3.76 29.53
N GLN A 25 -0.64 -3.15 28.41
CA GLN A 25 0.15 -3.81 27.36
C GLN A 25 1.55 -4.22 27.81
N THR A 26 2.05 -3.70 28.94
CA THR A 26 3.37 -4.08 29.47
C THR A 26 3.39 -5.49 30.06
N LEU A 27 2.24 -6.01 30.47
CA LEU A 27 2.09 -7.33 31.07
C LEU A 27 1.79 -8.44 30.04
N LEU A 28 1.41 -8.05 28.82
CA LEU A 28 1.22 -8.98 27.71
C LEU A 28 2.58 -9.54 27.22
N PRO A 29 2.64 -10.83 26.85
CA PRO A 29 1.53 -11.77 26.67
C PRO A 29 1.16 -12.58 27.93
N HIS A 30 1.82 -12.37 29.07
CA HIS A 30 1.69 -13.24 30.25
C HIS A 30 0.42 -12.99 31.06
N GLU A 31 -0.03 -11.74 31.12
CA GLU A 31 -1.22 -11.38 31.89
C GLU A 31 -2.07 -10.33 31.16
N HIS A 32 -3.34 -10.65 30.95
CA HIS A 32 -4.34 -9.71 30.45
C HIS A 32 -4.98 -8.95 31.63
N ARG A 33 -4.33 -7.87 32.06
CA ARG A 33 -4.80 -7.03 33.17
C ARG A 33 -5.45 -5.73 32.65
N LEU A 34 -6.64 -5.44 33.18
CA LEU A 34 -7.28 -4.13 33.00
C LEU A 34 -6.81 -3.15 34.08
N ILE A 35 -6.46 -1.94 33.67
CA ILE A 35 -6.12 -0.81 34.55
C ILE A 35 -7.21 0.25 34.45
N THR A 36 -7.57 0.84 35.59
CA THR A 36 -8.55 1.93 35.67
C THR A 36 -7.80 3.24 35.91
N LEU A 37 -7.85 4.14 34.94
CA LEU A 37 -7.10 5.39 34.91
C LEU A 37 -8.07 6.54 35.17
N SER A 38 -8.05 7.06 36.40
CA SER A 38 -8.94 8.14 36.82
C SER A 38 -8.24 9.47 37.04
N THR A 39 -6.92 9.57 36.84
CA THR A 39 -6.15 10.81 37.01
C THR A 39 -5.32 11.11 35.77
N VAL A 40 -5.02 12.39 35.53
CA VAL A 40 -4.09 12.83 34.48
C VAL A 40 -2.74 12.14 34.65
N ASP A 41 -2.22 12.08 35.89
CA ASP A 41 -0.94 11.46 36.20
C ASP A 41 -0.91 9.96 35.84
N ALA A 42 -1.99 9.23 36.09
CA ALA A 42 -2.08 7.81 35.76
C ALA A 42 -2.11 7.59 34.24
N ILE A 43 -2.77 8.45 33.47
CA ILE A 43 -2.76 8.35 32.00
C ILE A 43 -1.38 8.71 31.44
N VAL A 44 -0.76 9.78 31.95
CA VAL A 44 0.60 10.17 31.54
C VAL A 44 1.61 9.06 31.83
N ASP A 45 1.54 8.43 33.00
CA ASP A 45 2.36 7.27 33.34
C ASP A 45 2.10 6.10 32.38
N ALA A 46 0.84 5.73 32.17
CA ALA A 46 0.46 4.64 31.28
C ALA A 46 0.97 4.83 29.83
N ILE A 47 0.96 6.06 29.31
CA ILE A 47 1.52 6.40 28.00
C ILE A 47 3.05 6.29 28.01
N ARG A 48 3.73 6.82 29.04
CA ARG A 48 5.21 6.84 29.13
C ARG A 48 5.81 5.45 29.27
N ARG A 49 5.24 4.60 30.13
CA ARG A 49 5.72 3.21 30.31
C ARG A 49 5.22 2.24 29.24
N LEU A 50 4.50 2.75 28.22
CA LEU A 50 3.96 1.98 27.10
C LEU A 50 2.87 0.96 27.47
N ALA A 51 2.14 1.21 28.57
CA ALA A 51 0.93 0.45 28.89
C ALA A 51 -0.20 0.76 27.90
N ILE A 52 -0.27 2.02 27.43
CA ILE A 52 -1.08 2.42 26.28
C ILE A 52 -0.13 2.87 25.18
N ARG A 53 -0.21 2.21 24.02
CA ARG A 53 0.62 2.51 22.85
C ARG A 53 -0.16 2.32 21.56
N GLY A 54 0.42 2.81 20.47
CA GLY A 54 -0.28 3.00 19.19
C GLY A 54 -0.76 4.43 19.07
N ALA A 55 -0.53 5.05 17.91
CA ALA A 55 -0.73 6.48 17.75
C ALA A 55 -2.20 6.90 18.00
N PRO A 56 -3.22 6.20 17.44
CA PRO A 56 -4.61 6.52 17.75
C PRO A 56 -4.99 6.26 19.21
N ALA A 57 -4.59 5.11 19.77
CA ALA A 57 -4.90 4.75 21.16
C ALA A 57 -4.35 5.78 22.18
N ILE A 58 -3.12 6.26 21.97
CA ILE A 58 -2.53 7.32 22.80
C ILE A 58 -3.30 8.64 22.61
N GLY A 59 -3.71 8.98 21.38
CA GLY A 59 -4.54 10.16 21.10
C GLY A 59 -5.82 10.17 21.94
N VAL A 60 -6.56 9.07 21.88
CA VAL A 60 -7.82 8.90 22.63
C VAL A 60 -7.59 8.90 24.13
N ALA A 61 -6.53 8.26 24.62
CA ALA A 61 -6.16 8.33 26.04
C ALA A 61 -5.88 9.79 26.48
N GLY A 62 -5.19 10.57 25.65
CA GLY A 62 -4.96 11.99 25.88
C GLY A 62 -6.25 12.82 25.91
N ALA A 63 -7.17 12.57 24.97
CA ALA A 63 -8.49 13.20 24.95
C ALA A 63 -9.25 12.97 26.27
N PHE A 64 -9.32 11.73 26.74
CA PHE A 64 -9.95 11.41 28.02
C PHE A 64 -9.20 11.98 29.23
N ALA A 65 -7.88 12.10 29.18
CA ALA A 65 -7.11 12.76 30.25
C ALA A 65 -7.50 14.23 30.43
N VAL A 66 -7.77 14.96 29.33
CA VAL A 66 -8.25 16.34 29.40
C VAL A 66 -9.66 16.39 30.01
N VAL A 67 -10.54 15.44 29.68
CA VAL A 67 -11.88 15.33 30.29
C VAL A 67 -11.76 15.09 31.80
N ILE A 68 -10.89 14.16 32.23
CA ILE A 68 -10.61 13.91 33.65
C ILE A 68 -10.12 15.18 34.35
N SER A 69 -9.22 15.93 33.71
CA SER A 69 -8.76 17.22 34.22
C SER A 69 -9.92 18.20 34.40
N ALA A 70 -10.78 18.34 33.39
CA ALA A 70 -11.91 19.27 33.40
C ALA A 70 -12.97 18.93 34.46
N ARG A 71 -13.15 17.63 34.77
CA ARG A 71 -14.07 17.18 35.84
C ARG A 71 -13.51 17.38 37.25
N ARG A 72 -12.19 17.44 37.41
CA ARG A 72 -11.51 17.49 38.72
C ARG A 72 -10.97 18.87 39.09
N ARG A 73 -10.76 19.74 38.11
CA ARG A 73 -10.14 21.06 38.31
C ARG A 73 -11.10 22.17 37.94
N SER A 74 -11.02 23.27 38.66
CA SER A 74 -11.72 24.51 38.33
C SER A 74 -10.76 25.46 37.60
N GLY A 75 -11.25 26.12 36.55
CA GLY A 75 -10.51 27.16 35.82
C GLY A 75 -9.85 26.66 34.52
N PRO A 76 -10.05 27.36 33.39
CA PRO A 76 -9.46 27.02 32.09
C PRO A 76 -7.93 26.86 32.10
N ASP A 77 -7.21 27.68 32.86
CA ASP A 77 -5.75 27.69 32.87
C ASP A 77 -5.16 26.40 33.47
N ALA A 78 -5.81 25.87 34.51
CA ALA A 78 -5.38 24.61 35.12
C ALA A 78 -5.55 23.43 34.15
N ILE A 79 -6.64 23.43 33.37
CA ILE A 79 -6.91 22.39 32.36
C ILE A 79 -5.92 22.50 31.20
N ARG A 80 -5.59 23.72 30.76
CA ARG A 80 -4.57 23.96 29.73
C ARG A 80 -3.18 23.53 30.19
N ALA A 81 -2.83 23.76 31.46
CA ALA A 81 -1.57 23.30 32.03
C ALA A 81 -1.48 21.76 32.04
N ASP A 82 -2.55 21.06 32.41
CA ASP A 82 -2.59 19.59 32.35
C ASP A 82 -2.55 19.08 30.90
N ALA A 83 -3.19 19.76 29.95
CA ALA A 83 -3.07 19.43 28.53
C ALA A 83 -1.62 19.49 28.02
N VAL A 84 -0.84 20.49 28.43
CA VAL A 84 0.60 20.57 28.11
C VAL A 84 1.37 19.38 28.70
N ARG A 85 1.05 18.97 29.93
CA ARG A 85 1.68 17.80 30.57
C ARG A 85 1.34 16.51 29.83
N ILE A 86 0.09 16.38 29.35
CA ILE A 86 -0.38 15.24 28.58
C ILE A 86 0.37 15.13 27.26
N THR A 87 0.46 16.21 26.46
CA THR A 87 1.17 16.17 25.17
C THR A 87 2.67 15.93 25.34
N ALA A 88 3.27 16.43 26.43
CA ALA A 88 4.66 16.16 26.79
C ALA A 88 4.92 14.71 27.25
N ALA A 89 3.90 13.86 27.38
CA ALA A 89 4.12 12.45 27.72
C ALA A 89 4.92 11.73 26.63
N ARG A 90 4.64 12.03 25.35
CA ARG A 90 5.38 11.54 24.18
C ARG A 90 5.37 12.60 23.05
N PRO A 91 6.35 13.51 23.03
CA PRO A 91 6.34 14.68 22.12
C PRO A 91 6.30 14.36 20.62
N THR A 92 6.78 13.18 20.21
CA THR A 92 6.75 12.72 18.82
C THR A 92 5.39 12.17 18.38
N ALA A 93 4.46 11.94 19.31
CA ALA A 93 3.13 11.41 19.01
C ALA A 93 2.16 12.53 18.56
N VAL A 94 2.10 12.80 17.26
CA VAL A 94 1.24 13.84 16.68
C VAL A 94 -0.25 13.64 17.02
N ASN A 95 -0.74 12.39 17.01
CA ASN A 95 -2.12 12.05 17.37
C ASN A 95 -2.48 12.43 18.82
N LEU A 96 -1.50 12.40 19.74
CA LEU A 96 -1.70 12.83 21.13
C LEU A 96 -2.03 14.32 21.18
N THR A 97 -1.18 15.13 20.55
CA THR A 97 -1.36 16.57 20.48
C THR A 97 -2.66 16.93 19.76
N TRP A 98 -2.93 16.30 18.61
CA TRP A 98 -4.16 16.53 17.85
C TRP A 98 -5.42 16.27 18.68
N ALA A 99 -5.53 15.11 19.33
CA ALA A 99 -6.73 14.74 20.09
C ALA A 99 -6.93 15.65 21.30
N VAL A 100 -5.85 15.97 22.01
CA VAL A 100 -5.86 16.92 23.13
C VAL A 100 -6.35 18.30 22.69
N GLN A 101 -5.82 18.83 21.58
CA GLN A 101 -6.24 20.15 21.07
C GLN A 101 -7.69 20.14 20.60
N ARG A 102 -8.13 19.06 19.93
CA ARG A 102 -9.52 18.90 19.47
C ARG A 102 -10.51 18.96 20.63
N VAL A 103 -10.25 18.23 21.71
CA VAL A 103 -11.11 18.27 22.91
C VAL A 103 -11.05 19.64 23.61
N LEU A 104 -9.88 20.30 23.66
CA LEU A 104 -9.75 21.62 24.25
C LEU A 104 -10.58 22.70 23.54
N THR A 105 -10.96 22.52 22.27
CA THR A 105 -11.86 23.46 21.58
C THR A 105 -13.23 23.55 22.26
N ARG A 106 -13.66 22.48 22.95
CA ARG A 106 -14.93 22.39 23.70
C ARG A 106 -14.83 22.89 25.14
N LEU A 107 -13.67 23.37 25.57
CA LEU A 107 -13.45 23.88 26.92
C LEU A 107 -14.49 24.94 27.37
N PRO A 108 -14.92 25.90 26.53
CA PRO A 108 -15.93 26.89 26.92
C PRO A 108 -17.32 26.29 27.20
N GLU A 109 -17.61 25.11 26.63
CA GLU A 109 -18.89 24.41 26.71
C GLU A 109 -18.96 23.46 27.92
N GLY A 110 -17.83 23.28 28.61
CA GLY A 110 -17.71 22.53 29.87
C GLY A 110 -17.38 21.03 29.70
N PRO A 111 -17.20 20.31 30.82
CA PRO A 111 -16.65 18.95 30.83
C PRO A 111 -17.47 17.92 30.05
N ASP A 112 -18.79 18.09 29.95
CA ASP A 112 -19.66 17.14 29.23
C ASP A 112 -19.57 17.30 27.71
N ALA A 113 -19.42 18.52 27.20
CA ALA A 113 -19.13 18.76 25.78
C ALA A 113 -17.74 18.21 25.40
N MET A 114 -16.75 18.37 26.29
CA MET A 114 -15.42 17.78 26.13
C MET A 114 -15.47 16.24 26.13
N LEU A 115 -16.28 15.63 27.00
CA LEU A 115 -16.48 14.18 26.99
C LEU A 115 -17.15 13.72 25.69
N ALA A 116 -18.18 14.41 25.22
CA ALA A 116 -18.83 14.09 23.96
C ALA A 116 -17.83 14.11 22.79
N GLU A 117 -16.96 15.11 22.72
CA GLU A 117 -15.91 15.18 21.70
C GLU A 117 -14.87 14.06 21.84
N ALA A 118 -14.45 13.70 23.06
CA ALA A 118 -13.54 12.58 23.29
C ALA A 118 -14.15 11.23 22.85
N LEU A 119 -15.45 11.03 23.10
CA LEU A 119 -16.19 9.86 22.63
C LEU A 119 -16.35 9.87 21.10
N THR A 120 -16.56 11.04 20.49
CA THR A 120 -16.57 11.18 19.03
C THR A 120 -15.24 10.75 18.43
N ILE A 121 -14.10 11.20 18.97
CA ILE A 121 -12.76 10.77 18.51
C ILE A 121 -12.59 9.25 18.63
N LEU A 122 -13.03 8.66 19.75
CA LEU A 122 -12.99 7.20 19.97
C LEU A 122 -13.75 6.44 18.87
N HIS A 123 -14.99 6.86 18.57
CA HIS A 123 -15.84 6.20 17.57
C HIS A 123 -15.35 6.43 16.15
N GLU A 124 -14.94 7.66 15.81
CA GLU A 124 -14.38 7.96 14.48
C GLU A 124 -13.15 7.09 14.18
N ASP A 125 -12.22 6.92 15.13
CA ASP A 125 -11.06 6.04 14.92
C ASP A 125 -11.47 4.57 14.74
N ALA A 126 -12.52 4.11 15.43
CA ALA A 126 -13.01 2.74 15.27
C ALA A 126 -13.60 2.52 13.87
N ASP A 127 -14.39 3.47 13.36
CA ASP A 127 -14.98 3.43 12.02
C ASP A 127 -13.91 3.54 10.93
N ILE A 128 -12.96 4.46 11.09
CA ILE A 128 -11.82 4.64 10.16
C ILE A 128 -11.01 3.36 10.07
N THR A 129 -10.63 2.77 11.20
CA THR A 129 -9.79 1.57 11.21
C THR A 129 -10.50 0.36 10.64
N ALA A 130 -11.82 0.22 10.86
CA ALA A 130 -12.64 -0.79 10.18
C ALA A 130 -12.64 -0.58 8.66
N ALA A 131 -12.87 0.64 8.18
CA ALA A 131 -12.87 0.93 6.75
C ALA A 131 -11.49 0.72 6.08
N VAL A 132 -10.39 1.04 6.77
CA VAL A 132 -9.03 0.72 6.31
C VAL A 132 -8.86 -0.79 6.22
N ALA A 133 -9.26 -1.53 7.25
CA ALA A 133 -9.12 -2.99 7.32
C ALA A 133 -9.88 -3.69 6.18
N ASP A 134 -11.14 -3.32 5.96
CA ASP A 134 -12.00 -3.91 4.92
C ASP A 134 -11.42 -3.65 3.52
N ARG A 135 -11.07 -2.39 3.22
CA ARG A 135 -10.46 -2.06 1.93
C ARG A 135 -9.10 -2.73 1.74
N THR A 136 -8.30 -2.85 2.80
CA THR A 136 -7.01 -3.54 2.74
C THR A 136 -7.20 -5.02 2.43
N ALA A 137 -8.22 -5.66 3.02
CA ALA A 137 -8.57 -7.04 2.71
C ALA A 137 -8.94 -7.21 1.22
N GLU A 138 -9.75 -6.31 0.67
CA GLU A 138 -10.08 -6.29 -0.77
C GLU A 138 -8.82 -6.18 -1.64
N VAL A 139 -7.93 -5.23 -1.34
CA VAL A 139 -6.68 -5.03 -2.09
C VAL A 139 -5.74 -6.23 -1.98
N VAL A 140 -5.65 -6.85 -0.80
CA VAL A 140 -4.88 -8.09 -0.61
C VAL A 140 -5.44 -9.19 -1.52
N LEU A 141 -6.76 -9.36 -1.57
CA LEU A 141 -7.38 -10.37 -2.42
C LEU A 141 -7.15 -10.08 -3.91
N GLU A 142 -7.16 -8.82 -4.32
CA GLU A 142 -6.91 -8.45 -5.70
C GLU A 142 -5.45 -8.67 -6.14
N LEU A 143 -4.49 -8.31 -5.28
CA LEU A 143 -3.06 -8.38 -5.62
C LEU A 143 -2.46 -9.79 -5.46
N THR A 144 -3.24 -10.78 -5.02
CA THR A 144 -2.76 -12.13 -4.77
C THR A 144 -3.67 -13.17 -5.40
N THR A 145 -3.08 -14.22 -5.99
CA THR A 145 -3.83 -15.29 -6.67
C THR A 145 -4.00 -16.55 -5.82
N ARG A 146 -3.03 -16.86 -4.94
CA ARG A 146 -3.07 -18.06 -4.10
C ARG A 146 -4.16 -17.93 -3.02
N ARG A 147 -4.92 -19.00 -2.80
CA ARG A 147 -5.79 -19.17 -1.63
C ARG A 147 -5.64 -20.57 -1.03
N PRO A 148 -5.72 -20.73 0.31
CA PRO A 148 -5.63 -19.67 1.32
C PRO A 148 -4.23 -19.00 1.37
N LEU A 149 -4.15 -17.81 1.94
CA LEU A 149 -2.98 -16.91 1.93
C LEU A 149 -2.03 -17.15 3.09
N ARG A 150 -0.73 -17.00 2.82
CA ARG A 150 0.33 -16.92 3.84
C ARG A 150 0.77 -15.47 3.96
N ILE A 151 0.40 -14.82 5.06
CA ILE A 151 0.58 -13.37 5.22
C ILE A 151 1.74 -13.09 6.16
N LEU A 152 2.61 -12.15 5.81
CA LEU A 152 3.62 -11.62 6.73
C LEU A 152 3.20 -10.24 7.24
N THR A 153 3.40 -10.00 8.53
CA THR A 153 3.19 -8.68 9.14
C THR A 153 4.30 -8.28 10.12
N HIS A 154 4.33 -7.02 10.48
CA HIS A 154 5.38 -6.40 11.28
C HIS A 154 4.82 -5.39 12.29
N CYS A 155 5.46 -5.30 13.45
CA CYS A 155 5.00 -4.54 14.61
C CYS A 155 3.62 -5.04 15.11
N ASN A 156 2.83 -4.14 15.69
CA ASN A 156 1.46 -4.37 16.11
C ASN A 156 0.57 -3.24 15.61
N THR A 157 -0.45 -3.63 14.85
CA THR A 157 -1.39 -2.76 14.13
C THR A 157 -2.83 -3.22 14.37
N GLY A 158 -3.05 -4.00 15.43
CA GLY A 158 -4.35 -4.49 15.86
C GLY A 158 -5.07 -3.55 16.80
N ARG A 159 -6.01 -4.11 17.55
CA ARG A 159 -6.88 -3.34 18.46
C ARG A 159 -6.12 -2.73 19.63
N PHE A 160 -4.93 -3.24 19.96
CA PHE A 160 -4.08 -2.63 20.97
C PHE A 160 -3.38 -1.36 20.50
N ALA A 161 -3.24 -1.17 19.18
CA ALA A 161 -2.63 0.01 18.61
C ALA A 161 -3.64 1.10 18.22
N THR A 162 -4.93 0.75 18.13
CA THR A 162 -6.04 1.64 17.73
C THR A 162 -7.19 1.60 18.75
N THR A 163 -8.31 2.26 18.48
CA THR A 163 -9.54 2.11 19.30
C THR A 163 -10.46 1.01 18.80
N GLY A 164 -10.31 0.60 17.53
CA GLY A 164 -11.15 -0.38 16.84
C GLY A 164 -10.42 -1.68 16.48
N VAL A 165 -10.70 -2.21 15.30
CA VAL A 165 -10.19 -3.52 14.83
C VAL A 165 -8.70 -3.52 14.46
N GLY A 166 -8.11 -2.33 14.30
CA GLY A 166 -6.75 -2.15 13.80
C GLY A 166 -6.69 -1.86 12.30
N THR A 167 -5.50 -1.70 11.74
CA THR A 167 -5.29 -1.45 10.31
C THR A 167 -4.87 -2.75 9.61
N ALA A 168 -3.57 -3.01 9.49
CA ALA A 168 -3.05 -4.21 8.84
C ALA A 168 -3.50 -5.50 9.55
N LEU A 169 -3.43 -5.55 10.88
CA LEU A 169 -3.90 -6.73 11.63
C LEU A 169 -5.43 -6.88 11.57
N GLY A 170 -6.17 -5.76 11.49
CA GLY A 170 -7.62 -5.77 11.25
C GLY A 170 -7.96 -6.41 9.91
N ALA A 171 -7.24 -6.05 8.85
CA ALA A 171 -7.40 -6.65 7.52
C ALA A 171 -7.08 -8.15 7.51
N ILE A 172 -5.98 -8.55 8.17
CA ILE A 172 -5.60 -9.96 8.35
C ILE A 172 -6.70 -10.74 9.06
N ARG A 173 -7.31 -10.14 10.09
CA ARG A 173 -8.42 -10.74 10.81
C ARG A 173 -9.65 -10.90 9.93
N SER A 174 -10.05 -9.85 9.19
CA SER A 174 -11.17 -9.90 8.24
C SER A 174 -10.98 -11.00 7.19
N LEU A 175 -9.78 -11.13 6.63
CA LEU A 175 -9.42 -12.22 5.71
C LEU A 175 -9.50 -13.60 6.37
N ALA A 176 -9.08 -13.72 7.63
CA ALA A 176 -9.13 -14.99 8.35
C ALA A 176 -10.56 -15.42 8.69
N ASP A 177 -11.40 -14.48 9.13
CA ASP A 177 -12.83 -14.71 9.40
C ASP A 177 -13.57 -15.14 8.12
N ALA A 178 -13.12 -14.67 6.95
CA ALA A 178 -13.59 -15.10 5.62
C ALA A 178 -12.97 -16.42 5.10
N GLY A 179 -12.09 -17.08 5.88
CA GLY A 179 -11.44 -18.33 5.48
C GLY A 179 -10.35 -18.19 4.41
N HIS A 180 -9.83 -16.99 4.21
CA HIS A 180 -8.80 -16.69 3.20
C HIS A 180 -7.37 -16.79 3.73
N VAL A 181 -7.15 -17.05 5.02
CA VAL A 181 -5.81 -17.10 5.63
C VAL A 181 -5.43 -18.54 6.01
N GLU A 182 -4.28 -18.98 5.51
CA GLU A 182 -3.65 -20.26 5.87
C GLU A 182 -2.82 -20.11 7.14
N SER A 183 -1.96 -19.09 7.15
CA SER A 183 -1.10 -18.78 8.28
C SER A 183 -0.61 -17.34 8.22
N VAL A 184 -0.30 -16.80 9.39
CA VAL A 184 0.37 -15.51 9.57
C VAL A 184 1.79 -15.74 10.08
N LEU A 185 2.76 -15.07 9.46
CA LEU A 185 4.11 -14.95 9.97
C LEU A 185 4.29 -13.55 10.55
N ALA A 186 4.32 -13.46 11.88
CA ALA A 186 4.60 -12.21 12.57
C ALA A 186 6.09 -12.12 12.90
N THR A 187 6.74 -11.05 12.51
CA THR A 187 8.09 -10.74 12.99
C THR A 187 8.07 -10.37 14.47
N GLU A 188 9.11 -10.68 15.22
CA GLU A 188 9.16 -10.36 16.65
C GLU A 188 9.14 -8.86 16.92
N THR A 189 9.75 -8.07 16.03
CA THR A 189 9.87 -6.61 16.07
C THR A 189 10.74 -6.12 17.24
N ARG A 190 12.06 -6.35 17.18
CA ARG A 190 13.01 -5.77 18.14
C ARG A 190 13.05 -4.23 18.01
N PRO A 191 13.43 -3.51 19.09
CA PRO A 191 13.77 -4.06 20.41
C PRO A 191 12.57 -4.36 21.32
N LEU A 192 11.40 -3.75 21.09
CA LEU A 192 10.27 -3.79 22.04
C LEU A 192 9.36 -5.03 21.92
N LEU A 193 9.65 -5.89 20.94
CA LEU A 193 9.00 -7.17 20.71
C LEU A 193 7.49 -7.03 20.44
N GLN A 194 7.07 -5.99 19.72
CA GLN A 194 5.65 -5.71 19.50
C GLN A 194 4.93 -6.86 18.80
N GLY A 195 5.56 -7.46 17.79
CA GLY A 195 4.94 -8.54 17.05
C GLY A 195 4.89 -9.84 17.85
N ALA A 196 5.96 -10.16 18.57
CA ALA A 196 5.98 -11.34 19.44
C ALA A 196 5.02 -11.24 20.64
N ARG A 197 4.90 -10.05 21.25
CA ARG A 197 4.14 -9.87 22.49
C ARG A 197 2.67 -9.53 22.28
N LEU A 198 2.37 -8.70 21.27
CA LEU A 198 1.00 -8.20 21.06
C LEU A 198 0.36 -8.81 19.83
N THR A 199 1.02 -8.76 18.67
CA THR A 199 0.43 -9.31 17.44
C THR A 199 0.16 -10.80 17.53
N ALA A 200 1.13 -11.58 18.02
CA ALA A 200 0.94 -13.01 18.25
C ALA A 200 -0.14 -13.28 19.31
N TYR A 201 -0.25 -12.44 20.34
CA TYR A 201 -1.31 -12.55 21.35
C TYR A 201 -2.70 -12.31 20.75
N GLU A 202 -2.88 -11.24 19.97
CA GLU A 202 -4.15 -10.92 19.32
C GLU A 202 -4.57 -12.01 18.31
N LEU A 203 -3.61 -12.53 17.52
CA LEU A 203 -3.85 -13.61 16.57
C LEU A 203 -4.24 -14.91 17.27
N ALA A 204 -3.58 -15.24 18.39
CA ALA A 204 -3.91 -16.41 19.20
C ALA A 204 -5.31 -16.33 19.80
N GLU A 205 -5.70 -15.17 20.34
CA GLU A 205 -7.07 -14.94 20.84
C GLU A 205 -8.13 -15.05 19.75
N ALA A 206 -7.81 -14.66 18.52
CA ALA A 206 -8.69 -14.79 17.36
C ALA A 206 -8.70 -16.22 16.77
N GLY A 207 -7.84 -17.13 17.24
CA GLY A 207 -7.71 -18.48 16.70
C GLY A 207 -7.05 -18.53 15.31
N ILE A 208 -6.31 -17.50 14.94
CA ILE A 208 -5.65 -17.39 13.63
C ILE A 208 -4.26 -18.05 13.72
N PRO A 209 -3.93 -19.05 12.88
CA PRO A 209 -2.63 -19.72 12.91
C PRO A 209 -1.48 -18.73 12.72
N CYS A 210 -0.65 -18.56 13.74
CA CYS A 210 0.46 -17.61 13.74
C CYS A 210 1.77 -18.28 14.12
N ARG A 211 2.83 -18.00 13.37
CA ARG A 211 4.23 -18.27 13.75
C ARG A 211 4.94 -16.95 13.98
N VAL A 212 5.79 -16.89 15.00
CA VAL A 212 6.67 -15.75 15.24
C VAL A 212 8.06 -16.08 14.68
N CYS A 213 8.68 -15.13 13.97
CA CYS A 213 10.07 -15.23 13.55
C CYS A 213 10.91 -14.05 14.05
N VAL A 214 12.21 -14.28 14.22
CA VAL A 214 13.16 -13.17 14.41
C VAL A 214 13.18 -12.28 13.17
N ASP A 215 13.42 -10.99 13.35
CA ASP A 215 13.30 -10.00 12.27
C ASP A 215 14.17 -10.34 11.05
N SER A 216 15.38 -10.85 11.29
CA SER A 216 16.34 -11.24 10.24
C SER A 216 15.94 -12.48 9.44
N ALA A 217 15.01 -13.29 9.94
CA ALA A 217 14.50 -14.47 9.23
C ALA A 217 13.38 -14.13 8.24
N ALA A 218 12.71 -12.99 8.42
CA ALA A 218 11.57 -12.61 7.57
C ALA A 218 11.92 -12.39 6.10
N PRO A 219 13.00 -11.66 5.73
CA PRO A 219 13.45 -11.57 4.34
C PRO A 219 13.72 -12.94 3.70
N ALA A 220 14.34 -13.86 4.45
CA ALA A 220 14.60 -15.23 3.98
C ALA A 220 13.29 -16.02 3.78
N ALA A 221 12.30 -15.83 4.66
CA ALA A 221 10.98 -16.44 4.52
C ALA A 221 10.25 -15.94 3.25
N ILE A 222 10.35 -14.64 2.94
CA ILE A 222 9.81 -14.08 1.69
C ILE A 222 10.51 -14.73 0.48
N ALA A 223 11.85 -14.77 0.47
CA ALA A 223 12.62 -15.35 -0.63
C ALA A 223 12.39 -16.87 -0.82
N ALA A 224 12.12 -17.60 0.26
CA ALA A 224 11.79 -19.02 0.23
C ALA A 224 10.35 -19.31 -0.26
N GLY A 225 9.58 -18.27 -0.59
CA GLY A 225 8.21 -18.41 -1.09
C GLY A 225 7.23 -18.91 -0.03
N VAL A 226 7.50 -18.69 1.26
CA VAL A 226 6.56 -19.02 2.36
C VAL A 226 5.61 -17.87 2.72
N VAL A 227 5.69 -16.76 1.98
CA VAL A 227 4.87 -15.55 2.13
C VAL A 227 4.28 -15.18 0.78
N ASP A 228 2.97 -14.93 0.72
CA ASP A 228 2.24 -14.51 -0.48
C ASP A 228 2.04 -13.00 -0.54
N VAL A 229 2.00 -12.33 0.61
CA VAL A 229 1.81 -10.89 0.74
C VAL A 229 2.36 -10.38 2.06
N VAL A 230 2.93 -9.18 2.05
CA VAL A 230 3.33 -8.45 3.24
C VAL A 230 2.32 -7.33 3.50
N VAL A 231 1.74 -7.29 4.70
CA VAL A 231 0.79 -6.24 5.11
C VAL A 231 1.28 -5.59 6.40
N VAL A 232 1.55 -4.29 6.36
CA VAL A 232 2.08 -3.51 7.50
C VAL A 232 1.27 -2.24 7.74
N GLY A 233 1.45 -1.64 8.91
CA GLY A 233 0.93 -0.29 9.19
C GLY A 233 1.86 0.81 8.68
N ALA A 234 1.56 2.05 9.06
CA ALA A 234 2.48 3.17 8.92
C ALA A 234 2.35 4.14 10.09
N ASP A 235 3.45 4.80 10.44
CA ASP A 235 3.47 5.95 11.34
C ASP A 235 3.32 7.26 10.55
N ARG A 236 3.83 7.30 9.32
CA ARG A 236 3.68 8.44 8.39
C ARG A 236 3.83 8.00 6.94
N VAL A 237 3.05 8.59 6.04
CA VAL A 237 3.24 8.45 4.59
C VAL A 237 3.40 9.83 3.99
N THR A 238 4.54 10.12 3.36
CA THR A 238 4.86 11.44 2.79
C THR A 238 4.19 11.66 1.43
N ALA A 239 4.17 12.91 0.96
CA ALA A 239 3.57 13.28 -0.32
C ALA A 239 4.19 12.57 -1.55
N ASN A 240 5.46 12.15 -1.44
CA ASN A 240 6.13 11.36 -2.48
C ASN A 240 5.87 9.84 -2.37
N GLY A 241 5.00 9.41 -1.44
CA GLY A 241 4.65 8.01 -1.21
C GLY A 241 5.62 7.22 -0.34
N SER A 242 6.65 7.85 0.23
CA SER A 242 7.57 7.16 1.15
C SER A 242 6.88 6.90 2.49
N VAL A 243 7.17 5.76 3.09
CA VAL A 243 6.48 5.29 4.30
C VAL A 243 7.46 5.20 5.45
N ALA A 244 7.25 6.00 6.48
CA ALA A 244 7.90 5.82 7.78
C ALA A 244 7.08 4.80 8.59
N ASN A 245 7.73 3.73 9.03
CA ASN A 245 7.11 2.72 9.88
C ASN A 245 8.17 2.09 10.79
N LYS A 246 7.74 1.20 11.69
CA LYS A 246 8.63 0.50 12.63
C LYS A 246 9.89 -0.07 11.95
N ILE A 247 11.04 0.15 12.59
CA ILE A 247 12.34 -0.36 12.14
C ILE A 247 12.27 -1.85 11.80
N GLY A 248 12.73 -2.21 10.61
CA GLY A 248 12.58 -3.53 10.01
C GLY A 248 11.67 -3.52 8.78
N THR A 249 10.73 -2.57 8.67
CA THR A 249 9.78 -2.46 7.56
C THR A 249 10.48 -2.36 6.20
N TYR A 250 11.50 -1.52 6.09
CA TYR A 250 12.26 -1.35 4.85
C TYR A 250 12.91 -2.65 4.37
N SER A 251 13.44 -3.47 5.28
CA SER A 251 14.05 -4.76 4.92
C SER A 251 13.05 -5.75 4.33
N LEU A 252 11.80 -5.72 4.81
CA LEU A 252 10.72 -6.54 4.30
C LEU A 252 10.29 -6.06 2.90
N ALA A 253 10.21 -4.75 2.69
CA ALA A 253 9.86 -4.17 1.39
C ALA A 253 10.90 -4.50 0.32
N LEU A 254 12.19 -4.46 0.65
CA LEU A 254 13.27 -4.88 -0.26
C LEU A 254 13.14 -6.36 -0.66
N ALA A 255 12.91 -7.24 0.31
CA ALA A 255 12.76 -8.67 0.07
C ALA A 255 11.50 -8.98 -0.76
N ALA A 256 10.40 -8.29 -0.45
CA ALA A 256 9.13 -8.42 -1.17
C ALA A 256 9.27 -7.99 -2.63
N ALA A 257 9.84 -6.81 -2.88
CA ALA A 257 10.12 -6.32 -4.24
C ALA A 257 11.01 -7.27 -5.03
N ARG A 258 12.08 -7.80 -4.42
CA ARG A 258 12.99 -8.75 -5.07
C ARG A 258 12.34 -10.08 -5.44
N SER A 259 11.34 -10.50 -4.67
CA SER A 259 10.65 -11.79 -4.80
C SER A 259 9.30 -11.69 -5.53
N GLY A 260 8.91 -10.49 -5.97
CA GLY A 260 7.61 -10.27 -6.62
C GLY A 260 6.41 -10.43 -5.68
N VAL A 261 6.62 -10.31 -4.36
CA VAL A 261 5.56 -10.40 -3.35
C VAL A 261 4.97 -8.99 -3.13
N PRO A 262 3.64 -8.81 -3.16
CA PRO A 262 3.04 -7.51 -2.89
C PRO A 262 3.35 -7.02 -1.46
N PHE A 263 3.69 -5.73 -1.36
CA PHE A 263 3.95 -5.04 -0.10
C PHE A 263 2.90 -3.94 0.10
N ILE A 264 1.97 -4.17 1.03
CA ILE A 264 0.79 -3.32 1.25
C ILE A 264 0.91 -2.61 2.59
N VAL A 265 0.65 -1.31 2.58
CA VAL A 265 0.65 -0.45 3.76
C VAL A 265 -0.79 -0.05 4.07
N ALA A 266 -1.27 -0.36 5.26
CA ALA A 266 -2.61 -0.03 5.73
C ALA A 266 -2.55 1.06 6.79
N ALA A 267 -3.01 2.26 6.46
CA ALA A 267 -2.92 3.43 7.32
C ALA A 267 -4.09 4.40 7.08
N PRO A 268 -4.63 5.05 8.12
CA PRO A 268 -5.64 6.09 7.96
C PRO A 268 -5.17 7.25 7.07
N GLU A 269 -6.11 7.99 6.47
CA GLU A 269 -5.81 9.19 5.68
C GLU A 269 -5.10 10.25 6.53
N SER A 270 -5.39 10.30 7.83
CA SER A 270 -4.69 11.17 8.79
C SER A 270 -3.19 10.87 8.94
N THR A 271 -2.73 9.70 8.49
CA THR A 271 -1.31 9.30 8.47
C THR A 271 -0.58 9.84 7.24
N LEU A 272 -1.31 10.36 6.24
CA LEU A 272 -0.72 11.03 5.08
C LEU A 272 -0.24 12.45 5.45
N ASP A 273 1.01 12.75 5.10
CA ASP A 273 1.69 14.02 5.34
C ASP A 273 2.00 14.69 4.00
N ALA A 274 1.67 15.98 3.86
CA ALA A 274 1.98 16.77 2.67
C ALA A 274 3.49 17.07 2.52
N GLY A 275 4.27 16.89 3.60
CA GLY A 275 5.72 17.03 3.59
C GLY A 275 6.45 15.83 3.00
N THR A 276 7.74 16.01 2.69
CA THR A 276 8.63 14.96 2.17
C THR A 276 9.77 14.58 3.13
N ALA A 277 10.03 15.39 4.16
CA ALA A 277 11.10 15.15 5.13
C ALA A 277 10.59 14.32 6.31
N ILE A 278 11.31 13.24 6.65
CA ILE A 278 11.06 12.40 7.82
C ILE A 278 12.29 12.49 8.74
N THR A 279 12.08 12.93 9.98
CA THR A 279 13.10 12.80 11.03
C THR A 279 12.86 11.49 11.78
N ILE A 280 13.87 10.64 11.86
CA ILE A 280 13.79 9.36 12.55
C ILE A 280 14.06 9.56 14.05
N GLU A 281 13.13 9.09 14.87
CA GLU A 281 13.30 9.04 16.32
C GLU A 281 14.37 8.00 16.67
N GLU A 282 15.47 8.44 17.28
CA GLU A 282 16.42 7.54 17.94
C GLU A 282 16.04 7.41 19.42
N ARG A 283 15.95 6.17 19.91
CA ARG A 283 15.53 5.85 21.28
C ARG A 283 16.72 5.45 22.14
N ASP A 284 16.45 5.33 23.44
CA ASP A 284 17.41 4.88 24.43
C ASP A 284 18.10 3.57 23.99
N GLU A 285 19.43 3.56 23.99
CA GLU A 285 20.23 2.40 23.60
C GLU A 285 20.00 1.21 24.52
N GLU A 286 19.57 1.43 25.76
CA GLU A 286 19.30 0.38 26.74
C GLU A 286 18.18 -0.58 26.28
N GLU A 287 17.28 -0.18 25.37
CA GLU A 287 16.28 -1.09 24.77
C GLU A 287 16.93 -2.19 23.91
N VAL A 288 18.09 -1.89 23.31
CA VAL A 288 18.88 -2.83 22.50
C VAL A 288 19.91 -3.55 23.35
N LEU A 289 20.60 -2.83 24.23
CA LEU A 289 21.68 -3.36 25.08
C LEU A 289 21.17 -4.32 26.15
N ASN A 290 19.90 -4.22 26.54
CA ASN A 290 19.24 -5.17 27.43
C ASN A 290 18.26 -6.07 26.70
N PHE A 291 18.10 -7.26 27.24
CA PHE A 291 17.02 -8.18 26.91
C PHE A 291 16.50 -8.80 28.21
N VAL A 292 15.36 -9.50 28.15
CA VAL A 292 14.74 -10.12 29.33
C VAL A 292 15.79 -10.81 30.22
N GLY A 293 16.00 -10.29 31.44
CA GLY A 293 16.99 -10.81 32.39
C GLY A 293 18.26 -9.96 32.57
N GLY A 294 18.47 -8.89 31.79
CA GLY A 294 19.53 -7.90 32.00
C GLY A 294 20.31 -7.51 30.74
N ARG A 295 21.48 -6.89 30.94
CA ARG A 295 22.36 -6.46 29.84
C ARG A 295 22.90 -7.67 29.09
N ILE A 296 22.78 -7.66 27.77
CA ILE A 296 23.25 -8.72 26.86
C ILE A 296 24.53 -8.34 26.10
N THR A 297 25.03 -7.13 26.31
CA THR A 297 26.24 -6.60 25.68
C THR A 297 27.37 -6.37 26.69
N PRO A 298 28.65 -6.33 26.26
CA PRO A 298 29.75 -5.93 27.13
C PRO A 298 29.55 -4.52 27.72
N PRO A 299 30.07 -4.24 28.93
CA PRO A 299 30.10 -2.89 29.48
C PRO A 299 30.73 -1.89 28.51
N GLY A 300 30.10 -0.71 28.36
CA GLY A 300 30.57 0.35 27.46
C GLY A 300 30.21 0.17 25.99
N ALA A 301 29.53 -0.91 25.59
CA ALA A 301 28.94 -1.01 24.27
C ALA A 301 27.81 0.03 24.11
N ALA A 302 27.78 0.70 22.96
CA ALA A 302 26.72 1.62 22.55
C ALA A 302 25.77 0.93 21.54
N ALA A 303 24.54 1.42 21.39
CA ALA A 303 23.62 0.92 20.37
C ALA A 303 23.14 2.01 19.42
N TYR A 304 22.96 1.63 18.15
CA TYR A 304 22.18 2.40 17.19
C TYR A 304 20.73 1.92 17.26
N ASN A 305 19.82 2.77 17.74
CA ASN A 305 18.43 2.39 18.01
C ASN A 305 17.42 3.35 17.36
N PRO A 306 17.34 3.40 16.01
CA PRO A 306 16.26 4.09 15.33
C PRO A 306 14.94 3.35 15.59
N ALA A 307 13.92 4.07 16.03
CA ALA A 307 12.60 3.50 16.27
C ALA A 307 11.85 3.18 14.97
N PHE A 308 12.23 3.81 13.86
CA PHE A 308 11.56 3.74 12.57
C PHE A 308 12.59 3.67 11.43
N ASP A 309 12.18 3.14 10.28
CA ASP A 309 12.87 3.31 9.00
C ASP A 309 11.95 3.92 7.95
N VAL A 310 12.52 4.29 6.80
CA VAL A 310 11.76 4.82 5.66
C VAL A 310 11.79 3.80 4.52
N THR A 311 10.61 3.36 4.11
CA THR A 311 10.41 2.54 2.92
C THR A 311 10.10 3.45 1.72
N PRO A 312 10.95 3.48 0.68
CA PRO A 312 10.70 4.22 -0.55
C PRO A 312 9.42 3.80 -1.28
N ALA A 313 8.77 4.75 -1.94
CA ALA A 313 7.49 4.57 -2.62
C ALA A 313 7.52 3.48 -3.72
N ASP A 314 8.66 3.28 -4.37
CA ASP A 314 8.85 2.27 -5.43
C ASP A 314 8.84 0.83 -4.90
N LEU A 315 9.04 0.64 -3.59
CA LEU A 315 8.93 -0.67 -2.93
C LEU A 315 7.52 -0.96 -2.38
N VAL A 316 6.62 0.03 -2.38
CA VAL A 316 5.27 -0.10 -1.83
C VAL A 316 4.29 -0.41 -2.96
N SER A 317 3.64 -1.58 -2.91
CA SER A 317 2.65 -1.97 -3.92
C SER A 317 1.38 -1.12 -3.82
N ALA A 318 0.90 -0.87 -2.59
CA ALA A 318 -0.24 0.00 -2.32
C ALA A 318 -0.17 0.59 -0.91
N VAL A 319 -0.60 1.85 -0.78
CA VAL A 319 -1.00 2.44 0.51
C VAL A 319 -2.53 2.51 0.52
N VAL A 320 -3.15 1.90 1.51
CA VAL A 320 -4.61 1.78 1.64
C VAL A 320 -5.08 2.62 2.82
N THR A 321 -6.00 3.54 2.56
CA THR A 321 -6.68 4.37 3.57
C THR A 321 -8.17 4.06 3.62
N GLU A 322 -8.91 4.69 4.53
CA GLU A 322 -10.36 4.64 4.62
C GLU A 322 -11.07 5.35 3.46
N LEU A 323 -10.37 6.19 2.69
CA LEU A 323 -10.94 6.93 1.56
C LEU A 323 -10.49 6.39 0.20
N ARG A 324 -9.28 5.83 0.09
CA ARG A 324 -8.68 5.50 -1.21
C ARG A 324 -7.54 4.48 -1.14
N VAL A 325 -7.15 3.99 -2.32
CA VAL A 325 -5.92 3.22 -2.52
C VAL A 325 -4.95 4.07 -3.33
N LEU A 326 -3.76 4.32 -2.79
CA LEU A 326 -2.66 4.99 -3.48
C LEU A 326 -1.70 3.91 -3.99
N ALA A 327 -1.71 3.69 -5.31
CA ALA A 327 -0.82 2.74 -5.97
C ALA A 327 0.58 3.35 -6.15
N ALA A 328 1.37 3.39 -5.07
CA ALA A 328 2.71 3.98 -5.08
C ALA A 328 3.62 3.28 -6.11
N GLY A 329 3.69 1.95 -6.10
CA GLY A 329 4.59 1.20 -6.98
C GLY A 329 4.21 1.23 -8.46
N SER A 330 2.91 1.29 -8.79
CA SER A 330 2.45 1.20 -10.19
C SER A 330 2.85 2.42 -11.02
N ALA A 331 2.70 3.63 -10.48
CA ALA A 331 3.14 4.85 -11.15
C ALA A 331 4.66 4.88 -11.34
N HIS A 332 5.42 4.53 -10.30
CA HIS A 332 6.88 4.45 -10.39
C HIS A 332 7.35 3.40 -11.41
N ARG A 333 6.72 2.22 -11.46
CA ARG A 333 7.04 1.17 -12.43
C ARG A 333 6.73 1.58 -13.86
N VAL A 334 5.58 2.22 -14.10
CA VAL A 334 5.23 2.76 -15.43
C VAL A 334 6.25 3.81 -15.87
N ALA A 335 6.59 4.76 -14.99
CA ALA A 335 7.60 5.77 -15.29
C ALA A 335 9.00 5.17 -15.50
N ALA A 336 9.38 4.14 -14.73
CA ALA A 336 10.67 3.47 -14.87
C ALA A 336 10.77 2.70 -16.19
N LEU A 337 9.73 1.95 -16.57
CA LEU A 337 9.71 1.22 -17.83
C LEU A 337 9.74 2.18 -19.03
N ALA A 338 8.99 3.29 -18.99
CA ALA A 338 9.04 4.30 -20.04
C ALA A 338 10.47 4.82 -20.29
N ARG A 339 11.24 5.08 -19.22
CA ARG A 339 12.65 5.48 -19.33
C ARG A 339 13.54 4.37 -19.91
N GLN A 340 13.28 3.11 -19.55
CA GLN A 340 14.02 1.97 -20.12
C GLN A 340 13.76 1.81 -21.62
N LEU A 341 12.51 1.93 -22.07
CA LEU A 341 12.14 1.85 -23.49
C LEU A 341 12.67 3.06 -24.28
N HIS A 342 12.65 4.25 -23.67
CA HIS A 342 13.30 5.44 -24.23
C HIS A 342 14.81 5.24 -24.42
N ALA A 343 15.51 4.69 -23.43
CA ALA A 343 16.95 4.41 -23.53
C ALA A 343 17.30 3.40 -24.65
N ARG A 344 16.33 2.64 -25.14
CA ARG A 344 16.45 1.73 -26.30
C ARG A 344 16.10 2.39 -27.64
N GLY A 345 15.68 3.65 -27.64
CA GLY A 345 15.20 4.36 -28.83
C GLY A 345 13.81 3.93 -29.29
N TRP A 346 12.98 3.36 -28.40
CA TRP A 346 11.62 2.90 -28.75
C TRP A 346 10.54 3.92 -28.40
N MET A 347 10.89 4.98 -27.69
CA MET A 347 9.97 6.01 -27.20
C MET A 347 10.64 7.39 -27.22
N ASP A 348 11.12 7.81 -28.39
CA ASP A 348 11.82 9.08 -28.55
C ASP A 348 10.88 10.29 -28.45
N GLY A 349 11.39 11.37 -27.83
CA GLY A 349 10.60 12.56 -27.57
C GLY A 349 9.40 12.28 -26.67
N THR A 350 8.21 12.68 -27.13
CA THR A 350 6.93 12.51 -26.41
C THR A 350 6.14 11.27 -26.84
N ALA A 351 6.72 10.47 -27.73
CA ALA A 351 6.03 9.42 -28.45
C ALA A 351 5.86 8.14 -27.60
N GLY A 352 4.73 7.45 -27.75
CA GLY A 352 4.40 6.23 -27.02
C GLY A 352 3.74 6.50 -25.66
N ASN A 353 3.16 5.47 -25.05
CA ASN A 353 2.60 5.57 -23.70
C ASN A 353 2.38 4.19 -23.08
N LEU A 354 2.28 4.19 -21.76
CA LEU A 354 2.14 2.98 -20.96
C LEU A 354 0.98 3.18 -20.01
N SER A 355 0.20 2.12 -19.79
CA SER A 355 -0.79 2.11 -18.73
C SER A 355 -0.81 0.80 -17.95
N VAL A 356 -1.27 0.88 -16.72
CA VAL A 356 -1.52 -0.26 -15.84
C VAL A 356 -2.91 -0.12 -15.24
N ARG A 357 -3.69 -1.20 -15.32
CA ARG A 357 -5.01 -1.30 -14.71
C ARG A 357 -4.84 -1.34 -13.19
N LEU A 358 -5.73 -0.63 -12.50
CA LEU A 358 -5.83 -0.57 -11.05
C LEU A 358 -7.15 -1.22 -10.59
N PRO A 359 -7.22 -1.56 -9.30
CA PRO A 359 -8.47 -1.83 -8.60
C PRO A 359 -9.62 -0.88 -8.93
N GLY A 360 -10.85 -1.39 -8.88
CA GLY A 360 -12.07 -0.56 -8.93
C GLY A 360 -12.35 0.09 -10.29
N GLY A 361 -11.91 -0.53 -11.39
CA GLY A 361 -12.17 -0.05 -12.76
C GLY A 361 -11.35 1.18 -13.15
N GLN A 362 -10.22 1.41 -12.47
CA GLN A 362 -9.30 2.52 -12.67
C GLN A 362 -8.07 2.07 -13.45
N ALA A 363 -7.31 3.00 -14.02
CA ALA A 363 -6.01 2.74 -14.62
C ALA A 363 -5.09 3.96 -14.44
N LEU A 364 -3.79 3.71 -14.39
CA LEU A 364 -2.75 4.72 -14.47
C LEU A 364 -2.16 4.74 -15.87
N ILE A 365 -1.95 5.92 -16.45
CA ILE A 365 -1.37 6.08 -17.78
C ILE A 365 -0.36 7.23 -17.78
N THR A 366 0.70 7.14 -18.61
CA THR A 366 1.64 8.26 -18.78
C THR A 366 0.94 9.51 -19.31
N ALA A 367 1.29 10.68 -18.77
CA ALA A 367 0.80 11.97 -19.25
C ALA A 367 1.23 12.27 -20.70
N SER A 368 0.42 13.09 -21.37
CA SER A 368 0.70 13.58 -22.71
C SER A 368 1.76 14.68 -22.72
N GLY A 369 2.49 14.80 -23.83
CA GLY A 369 3.46 15.88 -24.07
C GLY A 369 4.73 15.85 -23.21
N ARG A 370 4.96 14.77 -22.44
CA ARG A 370 6.15 14.59 -21.60
C ARG A 370 7.18 13.69 -22.27
N SER A 371 8.46 14.03 -22.11
CA SER A 371 9.58 13.21 -22.56
C SER A 371 9.57 11.87 -21.82
N LYS A 372 9.59 10.75 -22.57
CA LYS A 372 9.52 9.41 -21.96
C LYS A 372 10.79 9.04 -21.19
N GLY A 373 11.91 9.68 -21.53
CA GLY A 373 13.18 9.57 -20.81
C GLY A 373 13.22 10.29 -19.45
N GLU A 374 12.28 11.22 -19.19
CA GLU A 374 12.29 12.08 -17.99
C GLU A 374 11.08 11.86 -17.08
N LEU A 375 10.19 10.90 -17.40
CA LEU A 375 8.99 10.67 -16.62
C LEU A 375 9.31 10.33 -15.17
N THR A 376 8.51 10.90 -14.28
CA THR A 376 8.44 10.55 -12.86
C THR A 376 7.06 9.98 -12.53
N ALA A 377 6.85 9.48 -11.31
CA ALA A 377 5.53 9.04 -10.88
C ALA A 377 4.48 10.18 -10.91
N ALA A 378 4.90 11.44 -10.78
CA ALA A 378 4.02 12.60 -10.88
C ALA A 378 3.49 12.83 -12.31
N ASP A 379 4.15 12.24 -13.31
CA ASP A 379 3.72 12.29 -14.71
C ASP A 379 2.84 11.10 -15.10
N ILE A 380 2.40 10.30 -14.11
CA ILE A 380 1.45 9.21 -14.31
C ILE A 380 0.08 9.64 -13.78
N VAL A 381 -0.90 9.67 -14.67
CA VAL A 381 -2.24 10.20 -14.43
C VAL A 381 -3.27 9.09 -14.39
N GLN A 382 -4.32 9.30 -13.59
CA GLN A 382 -5.39 8.33 -13.42
C GLN A 382 -6.52 8.53 -14.43
N MET A 383 -7.05 7.43 -14.95
CA MET A 383 -8.20 7.37 -15.84
C MET A 383 -9.11 6.20 -15.47
N HIS A 384 -10.35 6.25 -15.91
CA HIS A 384 -11.24 5.08 -15.90
C HIS A 384 -10.73 4.06 -16.92
N ALA A 385 -10.48 2.82 -16.48
CA ALA A 385 -9.83 1.79 -17.31
C ALA A 385 -10.62 1.49 -18.59
N GLU A 386 -11.95 1.41 -18.49
CA GLU A 386 -12.79 0.99 -19.62
C GLU A 386 -13.25 2.13 -20.51
N SER A 387 -13.28 3.38 -20.02
CA SER A 387 -13.68 4.53 -20.85
C SER A 387 -12.51 5.35 -21.35
N GLY A 388 -11.33 5.25 -20.70
CA GLY A 388 -10.18 6.11 -20.97
C GLY A 388 -10.38 7.57 -20.55
N LEU A 389 -11.43 7.87 -19.79
CA LEU A 389 -11.77 9.22 -19.36
C LEU A 389 -11.07 9.58 -18.03
N PRO A 390 -10.74 10.86 -17.80
CA PRO A 390 -10.04 11.29 -16.59
C PRO A 390 -10.93 11.17 -15.34
N THR A 391 -10.30 10.83 -14.22
CA THR A 391 -10.96 10.65 -12.92
C THR A 391 -10.89 11.95 -12.11
N ARG A 392 -11.74 12.92 -12.49
CA ARG A 392 -12.16 14.12 -11.74
C ARG A 392 -11.12 15.10 -11.12
N CYS A 393 -9.81 14.90 -11.22
CA CYS A 393 -8.81 15.87 -10.73
C CYS A 393 -8.15 16.69 -11.85
N PRO A 394 -7.89 18.00 -11.64
CA PRO A 394 -7.03 18.77 -12.53
C PRO A 394 -5.60 18.23 -12.42
N GLY A 395 -5.09 17.68 -13.51
CA GLY A 395 -3.74 17.13 -13.64
C GLY A 395 -3.23 17.32 -15.07
N PRO A 396 -2.02 16.84 -15.38
CA PRO A 396 -1.51 16.83 -16.75
C PRO A 396 -2.52 16.14 -17.69
N PRO A 397 -2.63 16.59 -18.96
CA PRO A 397 -3.55 15.97 -19.91
C PRO A 397 -3.20 14.48 -20.12
N LEU A 398 -4.24 13.65 -20.25
CA LEU A 398 -4.12 12.23 -20.60
C LEU A 398 -3.45 12.06 -21.95
N SER A 399 -2.79 10.90 -22.14
CA SER A 399 -2.32 10.48 -23.46
C SER A 399 -3.45 10.53 -24.49
N ALA A 400 -3.14 10.99 -25.71
CA ALA A 400 -4.09 10.99 -26.82
C ALA A 400 -4.60 9.58 -27.19
N GLU A 401 -3.83 8.55 -26.83
CA GLU A 401 -4.10 7.14 -27.11
C GLU A 401 -4.74 6.39 -25.95
N ALA A 402 -5.20 7.10 -24.90
CA ALA A 402 -5.93 6.50 -23.79
C ALA A 402 -7.13 5.65 -24.24
N SER A 403 -7.78 6.01 -25.36
CA SER A 403 -8.88 5.26 -25.95
C SER A 403 -8.47 3.87 -26.48
N ILE A 404 -7.25 3.72 -27.00
CA ILE A 404 -6.71 2.43 -27.45
C ILE A 404 -6.50 1.51 -26.24
N HIS A 405 -5.91 2.03 -25.17
CA HIS A 405 -5.71 1.28 -23.93
C HIS A 405 -7.06 0.84 -23.34
N ALA A 406 -8.05 1.73 -23.34
CA ALA A 406 -9.40 1.42 -22.89
C ALA A 406 -10.09 0.35 -23.74
N ALA A 407 -9.88 0.35 -25.07
CA ALA A 407 -10.40 -0.69 -25.95
C ALA A 407 -9.84 -2.08 -25.60
N LEU A 408 -8.53 -2.16 -25.34
CA LEU A 408 -7.88 -3.41 -24.92
C LEU A 408 -8.36 -3.88 -23.55
N TYR A 409 -8.49 -2.97 -22.58
CA TYR A 409 -9.03 -3.28 -21.26
C TYR A 409 -10.47 -3.79 -21.29
N ARG A 410 -11.30 -3.32 -22.22
CA ARG A 410 -12.67 -3.84 -22.42
C ARG A 410 -12.67 -5.21 -23.11
N ALA A 411 -11.84 -5.39 -24.13
CA ALA A 411 -11.80 -6.63 -24.91
C ALA A 411 -11.18 -7.80 -24.12
N PHE A 412 -10.18 -7.52 -23.28
CA PHE A 412 -9.39 -8.53 -22.57
C PHE A 412 -9.43 -8.29 -21.05
N PRO A 413 -10.28 -8.99 -20.29
CA PRO A 413 -10.38 -8.80 -18.83
C PRO A 413 -9.08 -9.09 -18.07
N ASP A 414 -8.26 -10.03 -18.57
CA ASP A 414 -6.95 -10.37 -18.00
C ASP A 414 -5.85 -9.37 -18.39
N CYS A 415 -6.19 -8.31 -19.14
CA CYS A 415 -5.27 -7.22 -19.45
C CYS A 415 -5.06 -6.35 -18.21
N GLY A 416 -3.92 -6.52 -17.56
CA GLY A 416 -3.46 -5.72 -16.43
C GLY A 416 -2.55 -4.55 -16.83
N ALA A 417 -1.93 -4.58 -18.01
CA ALA A 417 -1.09 -3.50 -18.51
C ALA A 417 -1.01 -3.46 -20.03
N VAL A 418 -0.76 -2.25 -20.56
CA VAL A 418 -0.61 -1.99 -21.99
C VAL A 418 0.63 -1.12 -22.21
N VAL A 419 1.48 -1.51 -23.17
CA VAL A 419 2.66 -0.77 -23.61
C VAL A 419 2.49 -0.45 -25.08
N HIS A 420 2.41 0.84 -25.41
CA HIS A 420 2.48 1.35 -26.77
C HIS A 420 3.82 2.06 -27.00
N ALA A 421 4.55 1.61 -28.02
CA ALA A 421 5.87 2.13 -28.35
C ALA A 421 6.14 2.07 -29.85
N HIS A 422 7.26 2.67 -30.25
CA HIS A 422 7.69 2.79 -31.64
C HIS A 422 9.04 2.09 -31.91
N PRO A 423 9.20 0.78 -31.63
CA PRO A 423 10.41 0.07 -32.02
C PRO A 423 10.62 0.12 -33.55
N PRO A 424 11.86 0.30 -34.05
CA PRO A 424 12.11 0.53 -35.48
C PRO A 424 11.60 -0.59 -36.40
N HIS A 425 11.84 -1.87 -36.07
CA HIS A 425 11.48 -2.96 -36.98
C HIS A 425 9.97 -3.22 -36.99
N THR A 426 9.31 -3.15 -35.83
CA THR A 426 7.83 -3.21 -35.78
C THR A 426 7.18 -2.10 -36.59
N THR A 427 7.73 -0.89 -36.53
CA THR A 427 7.20 0.26 -37.28
C THR A 427 7.38 0.07 -38.79
N ALA A 428 8.54 -0.45 -39.21
CA ALA A 428 8.81 -0.78 -40.61
C ALA A 428 7.89 -1.88 -41.15
N VAL A 429 7.71 -2.98 -40.41
CA VAL A 429 6.79 -4.06 -40.80
C VAL A 429 5.34 -3.57 -40.83
N ALA A 430 4.91 -2.77 -39.86
CA ALA A 430 3.57 -2.18 -39.84
C ALA A 430 3.29 -1.31 -41.08
N ALA A 431 4.30 -0.57 -41.55
CA ALA A 431 4.19 0.24 -42.78
C ALA A 431 4.10 -0.64 -44.03
N LEU A 432 4.88 -1.71 -44.12
CA LEU A 432 4.87 -2.62 -45.28
C LEU A 432 3.58 -3.45 -45.36
N ALA A 433 3.02 -3.84 -44.21
CA ALA A 433 1.82 -4.67 -44.14
C ALA A 433 0.51 -3.85 -44.05
N ALA A 434 0.56 -2.53 -44.27
CA ALA A 434 -0.58 -1.63 -44.12
C ALA A 434 -1.77 -2.02 -45.01
N GLU A 435 -1.53 -2.36 -46.27
CA GLU A 435 -2.58 -2.78 -47.22
C GLU A 435 -3.13 -4.18 -46.92
N ALA A 436 -2.29 -5.08 -46.40
CA ALA A 436 -2.68 -6.45 -46.07
C ALA A 436 -3.55 -6.54 -44.80
N GLY A 437 -3.45 -5.56 -43.90
CA GLY A 437 -4.21 -5.51 -42.65
C GLY A 437 -3.78 -6.53 -41.58
N ALA A 438 -2.75 -7.34 -41.87
CA ALA A 438 -2.10 -8.27 -40.96
C ALA A 438 -0.72 -8.68 -41.50
N VAL A 439 0.16 -9.15 -40.62
CA VAL A 439 1.43 -9.82 -40.96
C VAL A 439 1.46 -11.21 -40.31
N THR A 440 1.97 -12.20 -41.03
CA THR A 440 2.05 -13.58 -40.55
C THR A 440 3.52 -13.96 -40.33
N PHE A 441 3.82 -14.49 -39.15
CA PHE A 441 5.13 -15.05 -38.83
C PHE A 441 5.01 -16.56 -38.66
N THR A 442 5.92 -17.31 -39.26
CA THR A 442 5.95 -18.78 -39.24
C THR A 442 7.31 -19.29 -38.81
N ASP A 443 7.32 -20.35 -37.99
CA ASP A 443 8.50 -21.16 -37.65
C ASP A 443 9.65 -20.45 -36.90
N PHE A 444 9.44 -19.23 -36.40
CA PHE A 444 10.37 -18.58 -35.48
C PHE A 444 10.12 -19.01 -34.03
N GLU A 445 11.16 -19.45 -33.31
CA GLU A 445 11.08 -19.89 -31.91
C GLU A 445 10.49 -18.81 -30.97
N ILE A 446 10.79 -17.55 -31.25
CA ILE A 446 10.35 -16.40 -30.44
C ILE A 446 8.83 -16.14 -30.52
N ILE A 447 8.11 -16.78 -31.43
CA ILE A 447 6.63 -16.75 -31.51
C ILE A 447 5.98 -17.18 -30.19
N LYS A 448 6.64 -18.05 -29.41
CA LYS A 448 6.17 -18.49 -28.08
C LYS A 448 6.00 -17.33 -27.10
N GLY A 449 6.79 -16.26 -27.26
CA GLY A 449 6.64 -15.02 -26.47
C GLY A 449 5.29 -14.32 -26.69
N LEU A 450 4.60 -14.61 -27.79
CA LEU A 450 3.26 -14.11 -28.11
C LEU A 450 2.15 -15.14 -27.80
N GLY A 451 2.49 -16.27 -27.15
CA GLY A 451 1.52 -17.31 -26.80
C GLY A 451 1.12 -18.26 -27.93
N ALA A 452 1.86 -18.26 -29.05
CA ALA A 452 1.63 -19.14 -30.18
C ALA A 452 2.75 -20.19 -30.33
N THR A 453 2.46 -21.32 -31.01
CA THR A 453 3.41 -22.46 -31.10
C THR A 453 4.25 -22.48 -32.36
N SER A 454 3.69 -22.10 -33.51
CA SER A 454 4.36 -22.21 -34.82
C SER A 454 3.99 -21.10 -35.79
N VAL A 455 2.75 -20.59 -35.73
CA VAL A 455 2.27 -19.51 -36.58
C VAL A 455 1.58 -18.46 -35.73
N VAL A 456 1.86 -17.19 -35.99
CA VAL A 456 1.14 -16.06 -35.40
C VAL A 456 0.81 -15.03 -36.47
N GLN A 457 -0.46 -14.63 -36.52
CA GLN A 457 -0.93 -13.56 -37.38
C GLN A 457 -1.19 -12.32 -36.53
N VAL A 458 -0.38 -11.28 -36.74
CA VAL A 458 -0.47 -10.02 -36.00
C VAL A 458 -1.29 -9.02 -36.81
N PRO A 459 -2.40 -8.49 -36.27
CA PRO A 459 -3.25 -7.54 -36.98
C PRO A 459 -2.55 -6.18 -37.14
N VAL A 460 -2.74 -5.58 -38.31
CA VAL A 460 -2.30 -4.22 -38.65
C VAL A 460 -3.54 -3.32 -38.78
N PHE A 461 -3.55 -2.22 -38.03
CA PHE A 461 -4.62 -1.23 -38.01
C PHE A 461 -4.22 0.04 -38.76
N THR A 462 -5.22 0.71 -39.34
CA THR A 462 -5.01 1.99 -40.02
C THR A 462 -4.68 3.08 -39.00
N ASN A 463 -3.68 3.91 -39.31
CA ASN A 463 -3.37 5.07 -38.48
C ASN A 463 -4.28 6.25 -38.85
N TRP A 464 -5.32 6.45 -38.04
CA TRP A 464 -6.23 7.58 -38.18
C TRP A 464 -5.77 8.77 -37.35
N ALA A 465 -5.91 9.98 -37.90
CA ALA A 465 -5.68 11.22 -37.14
C ALA A 465 -6.60 11.32 -35.90
N GLU A 466 -7.82 10.79 -36.00
CA GLU A 466 -8.74 10.64 -34.88
C GLU A 466 -8.47 9.31 -34.16
N VAL A 467 -7.62 9.34 -33.14
CA VAL A 467 -7.24 8.16 -32.35
C VAL A 467 -8.43 7.32 -31.83
N PRO A 468 -9.58 7.91 -31.40
CA PRO A 468 -10.76 7.13 -31.04
C PRO A 468 -11.30 6.20 -32.14
N ARG A 469 -11.06 6.52 -33.41
CA ARG A 469 -11.42 5.65 -34.53
C ARG A 469 -10.58 4.38 -34.57
N ILE A 470 -9.29 4.49 -34.25
CA ILE A 470 -8.39 3.32 -34.09
C ILE A 470 -8.94 2.41 -32.97
N ALA A 471 -9.32 2.99 -31.83
CA ALA A 471 -9.88 2.25 -30.71
C ALA A 471 -11.22 1.54 -31.05
N ALA A 472 -12.05 2.16 -31.89
CA ALA A 472 -13.28 1.56 -32.39
C ALA A 472 -13.00 0.35 -33.30
N GLU A 473 -12.04 0.47 -34.22
CA GLU A 473 -11.61 -0.65 -35.08
C GLU A 473 -11.01 -1.80 -34.27
N ILE A 474 -10.19 -1.49 -33.25
CA ILE A 474 -9.67 -2.49 -32.31
C ILE A 474 -10.82 -3.21 -31.61
N SER A 475 -11.79 -2.45 -31.10
CA SER A 475 -12.96 -3.01 -30.40
C SER A 475 -13.82 -3.90 -31.30
N GLN A 476 -13.87 -3.62 -32.62
CA GLN A 476 -14.61 -4.41 -33.61
C GLN A 476 -13.86 -5.65 -34.09
N ARG A 477 -12.53 -5.57 -34.24
CA ARG A 477 -11.70 -6.67 -34.77
C ARG A 477 -11.27 -7.67 -33.70
N LEU A 478 -11.21 -7.26 -32.43
CA LEU A 478 -10.73 -8.08 -31.30
C LEU A 478 -11.84 -8.45 -30.29
N THR A 479 -13.13 -8.34 -30.66
CA THR A 479 -14.28 -8.45 -29.73
C THR A 479 -14.40 -9.80 -29.02
N ASP A 480 -13.92 -10.89 -29.61
CA ASP A 480 -14.08 -12.26 -29.09
C ASP A 480 -12.84 -12.80 -28.34
N ARG A 481 -11.95 -11.91 -27.88
CA ARG A 481 -10.64 -12.28 -27.28
C ARG A 481 -9.73 -13.09 -28.21
N GLN A 482 -10.02 -13.08 -29.51
CA GLN A 482 -9.23 -13.78 -30.51
C GLN A 482 -8.13 -12.87 -31.02
N GLY A 483 -6.89 -13.35 -30.95
CA GLY A 483 -5.72 -12.64 -31.47
C GLY A 483 -4.52 -12.74 -30.54
N PRO A 484 -3.30 -12.58 -31.07
CA PRO A 484 -2.11 -12.51 -30.23
C PRO A 484 -2.17 -11.24 -29.36
N PRO A 485 -1.47 -11.22 -28.22
CA PRO A 485 -1.49 -10.10 -27.28
C PRO A 485 -0.66 -8.88 -27.74
N VAL A 486 -0.67 -8.65 -29.04
CA VAL A 486 0.04 -7.60 -29.76
C VAL A 486 -0.76 -7.15 -30.98
N LEU A 487 -0.60 -5.88 -31.34
CA LEU A 487 -1.11 -5.31 -32.58
C LEU A 487 -0.13 -4.28 -33.14
N LEU A 488 -0.26 -4.03 -34.44
CA LEU A 488 0.50 -3.01 -35.16
C LEU A 488 -0.44 -1.90 -35.65
N ILE A 489 0.05 -0.67 -35.69
CA ILE A 489 -0.65 0.48 -36.28
C ILE A 489 0.26 1.02 -37.40
N ALA A 490 -0.23 1.05 -38.63
CA ALA A 490 0.54 1.39 -39.82
C ALA A 490 1.20 2.77 -39.70
N HIS A 491 2.52 2.87 -39.96
CA HIS A 491 3.28 4.12 -39.83
C HIS A 491 3.23 4.78 -38.44
N HIS A 492 2.88 4.04 -37.39
CA HIS A 492 2.73 4.56 -36.03
C HIS A 492 3.58 3.76 -35.05
N GLY A 493 3.28 2.47 -34.89
CA GLY A 493 3.99 1.67 -33.89
C GLY A 493 3.32 0.35 -33.55
N ALA A 494 3.66 -0.15 -32.37
CA ALA A 494 3.19 -1.42 -31.84
C ALA A 494 2.58 -1.24 -30.45
N THR A 495 1.50 -1.97 -30.20
CA THR A 495 0.89 -2.06 -28.88
C THR A 495 0.93 -3.51 -28.42
N ALA A 496 1.47 -3.75 -27.24
CA ALA A 496 1.46 -5.03 -26.55
C ALA A 496 0.71 -4.91 -25.23
N TRP A 497 0.03 -5.97 -24.82
CA TRP A 497 -0.65 -6.00 -23.52
C TRP A 497 -0.39 -7.31 -22.79
N GLY A 498 -0.64 -7.35 -21.48
CA GLY A 498 -0.46 -8.53 -20.64
C GLY A 498 -1.09 -8.38 -19.26
N ALA A 499 -1.04 -9.44 -18.45
CA ALA A 499 -1.53 -9.41 -17.07
C ALA A 499 -0.65 -8.51 -16.18
N THR A 500 0.61 -8.31 -16.57
CA THR A 500 1.54 -7.41 -15.89
C THR A 500 2.28 -6.52 -16.87
N LEU A 501 2.86 -5.43 -16.37
CA LEU A 501 3.68 -4.50 -17.15
C LEU A 501 4.93 -5.20 -17.74
N ASP A 502 5.53 -6.14 -17.01
CA ASP A 502 6.68 -6.92 -17.49
C ASP A 502 6.30 -7.88 -18.61
N GLU A 503 5.12 -8.51 -18.52
CA GLU A 503 4.62 -9.37 -19.58
C GLU A 503 4.31 -8.59 -20.87
N ALA A 504 3.66 -7.42 -20.75
CA ALA A 504 3.42 -6.53 -21.88
C ALA A 504 4.74 -6.08 -22.53
N ARG A 505 5.77 -5.73 -21.73
CA ARG A 505 7.13 -5.44 -22.23
C ARG A 505 7.72 -6.63 -22.99
N ASN A 506 7.72 -7.82 -22.39
CA ASN A 506 8.33 -9.01 -23.00
C ASN A 506 7.66 -9.38 -24.34
N ARG A 507 6.33 -9.20 -24.44
CA ARG A 507 5.57 -9.40 -25.69
C ARG A 507 5.98 -8.38 -26.76
N LEU A 508 6.15 -7.11 -26.39
CA LEU A 508 6.66 -6.07 -27.30
C LEU A 508 8.08 -6.39 -27.79
N GLU A 509 8.98 -6.81 -26.89
CA GLU A 509 10.35 -7.22 -27.24
C GLU A 509 10.36 -8.42 -28.18
N SER A 510 9.49 -9.40 -27.94
CA SER A 510 9.32 -10.58 -28.81
C SER A 510 8.84 -10.19 -30.20
N LEU A 511 7.88 -9.25 -30.29
CA LEU A 511 7.38 -8.74 -31.55
C LEU A 511 8.45 -7.97 -32.33
N GLU A 512 9.23 -7.11 -31.66
CA GLU A 512 10.32 -6.37 -32.32
C GLU A 512 11.37 -7.32 -32.91
N ALA A 513 11.75 -8.35 -32.15
CA ALA A 513 12.68 -9.37 -32.63
C ALA A 513 12.11 -10.20 -33.80
N LEU A 514 10.79 -10.52 -33.78
CA LEU A 514 10.12 -11.15 -34.91
C LEU A 514 10.15 -10.28 -36.16
N CYS A 515 9.80 -9.01 -36.03
CA CYS A 515 9.82 -8.07 -37.14
C CYS A 515 11.23 -7.89 -37.69
N GLN A 516 12.25 -7.85 -36.83
CA GLN A 516 13.64 -7.80 -37.25
C GLN A 516 14.02 -9.04 -38.07
N LEU A 517 13.72 -10.25 -37.58
CA LEU A 517 14.03 -11.49 -38.30
C LEU A 517 13.28 -11.58 -39.63
N HIS A 518 12.01 -11.20 -39.65
CA HIS A 518 11.19 -11.18 -40.86
C HIS A 518 11.78 -10.26 -41.94
N LEU A 519 12.22 -9.05 -41.56
CA LEU A 519 12.87 -8.11 -42.48
C LEU A 519 14.24 -8.61 -42.97
N LEU A 520 15.02 -9.28 -42.11
CA LEU A 520 16.37 -9.75 -42.45
C LEU A 520 16.39 -11.07 -43.25
N THR A 521 15.33 -11.88 -43.15
CA THR A 521 15.22 -13.19 -43.82
C THR A 521 14.44 -13.15 -45.13
N ASP A 522 13.87 -11.99 -45.47
CA ASP A 522 13.08 -11.76 -46.68
C ASP A 522 11.87 -12.70 -46.84
N GLN A 523 11.33 -13.21 -45.72
CA GLN A 523 10.06 -13.95 -45.70
C GLN A 523 8.88 -13.00 -45.87
N ARG A 524 8.80 -12.28 -47.01
CA ARG A 524 7.70 -11.32 -47.28
C ARG A 524 6.44 -12.00 -47.80
#